data_AF-A0A081QZC7-F1
#
_entry.id   AF-A0A081QZC7-F1
#
_cell.length_a   1.000
_cell.length_b   1.000
_cell.length_c   1.000
_cell.angle_alpha   90.00
_cell.angle_beta   90.00
_cell.angle_gamma   90.00
#
_symmetry.space_group_name_H-M   'P 1'
#
loop_
_entity.id
_entity.type
_entity.pdbx_description
1 polymer ?
#
loop_
_entity_poly.entity_id
_entity_poly.type
_entity_poly.pdbx_seq_one_letter_code
_entity_poly.pdbx_strand_id
1 'polypeptide(L)'
;MFKLIAGLYSPSYGEVLINGENIVPERKIPANLGALIEEPGFINYYSGFKNLQYLASIRGVVGNQEINDTLKIVGLYEQKDQKVKTYSLGMRKKLGIAQAIMENPSILLLDEPMNALDKSSVENMRTLFRKLSSEKGTTILIASHSEEDIRILCDKVYAIDDKVCTLCSD
;
A
#
# COMPACT_ATOMS: atom_id res chain seq x y z
N MET A 1 -2.65 13.63 4.32
CA MET A 1 -1.32 13.71 3.66
C MET A 1 -1.20 12.76 2.47
N PHE A 2 -1.35 11.44 2.65
CA PHE A 2 -1.13 10.47 1.55
C PHE A 2 -1.97 10.71 0.29
N LYS A 3 -3.22 11.18 0.41
CA LYS A 3 -4.04 11.56 -0.76
C LYS A 3 -3.43 12.69 -1.60
N LEU A 4 -2.65 13.60 -0.99
CA LEU A 4 -1.91 14.64 -1.72
C LEU A 4 -0.73 14.02 -2.47
N ILE A 5 0.03 13.14 -1.81
CA ILE A 5 1.18 12.44 -2.41
C ILE A 5 0.73 11.53 -3.56
N ALA A 6 -0.42 10.88 -3.44
CA ALA A 6 -1.00 10.04 -4.48
C ALA A 6 -1.59 10.84 -5.66
N GLY A 7 -1.58 12.19 -5.62
CA GLY A 7 -2.17 13.04 -6.65
C GLY A 7 -3.71 13.07 -6.67
N LEU A 8 -4.37 12.55 -5.63
CA LEU A 8 -5.84 12.51 -5.54
C LEU A 8 -6.44 13.86 -5.09
N TYR A 9 -5.67 14.65 -4.34
CA TYR A 9 -6.03 16.01 -3.93
C TYR A 9 -4.91 16.99 -4.27
N SER A 10 -5.28 18.25 -4.50
CA SER A 10 -4.32 19.36 -4.64
C SER A 10 -4.15 20.08 -3.31
N PRO A 11 -2.92 20.45 -2.91
CA PRO A 11 -2.72 21.29 -1.74
C PRO A 11 -3.27 22.71 -2.00
N SER A 12 -3.69 23.41 -0.94
CA SER A 12 -4.10 24.82 -1.06
C SER A 12 -2.93 25.73 -1.45
N TYR A 13 -1.73 25.42 -0.95
CA TYR A 13 -0.48 26.13 -1.22
C TYR A 13 0.70 25.15 -1.12
N GLY A 14 1.84 25.51 -1.72
CA GLY A 14 3.06 24.69 -1.72
C GLY A 14 3.11 23.69 -2.87
N GLU A 15 4.05 22.75 -2.78
CA GLU A 15 4.32 21.76 -3.82
C GLU A 15 4.46 20.35 -3.24
N VAL A 16 4.30 19.35 -4.11
CA VAL A 16 4.55 17.94 -3.81
C VAL A 16 5.55 17.44 -4.84
N LEU A 17 6.75 17.14 -4.38
CA LEU A 17 7.85 16.67 -5.22
C LEU A 17 7.98 15.15 -5.09
N ILE A 18 7.90 14.44 -6.21
CA ILE A 18 8.15 12.99 -6.27
C ILE A 18 9.25 12.75 -7.29
N ASN A 19 10.34 12.13 -6.84
CA ASN A 19 11.56 11.98 -7.65
C ASN A 19 12.07 13.31 -8.26
N GLY A 20 11.87 14.42 -7.53
CA GLY A 20 12.24 15.77 -7.97
C GLY A 20 11.23 16.46 -8.90
N GLU A 21 10.15 15.78 -9.30
CA GLU A 21 9.10 16.35 -10.16
C GLU A 21 7.91 16.86 -9.34
N ASN A 22 7.46 18.10 -9.61
CA ASN A 22 6.28 18.67 -8.97
C ASN A 22 4.99 18.13 -9.62
N ILE A 23 4.20 17.38 -8.86
CA ILE A 23 2.98 16.73 -9.36
C ILE A 23 1.73 17.63 -9.30
N VAL A 24 1.80 18.80 -8.64
CA VAL A 24 0.63 19.64 -8.33
C VAL A 24 0.04 20.35 -9.56
N PRO A 25 0.82 21.05 -10.42
CA PRO A 25 0.25 21.86 -11.51
C PRO A 25 -0.52 21.04 -12.54
N GLU A 26 -0.07 19.82 -12.81
CA GLU A 26 -0.64 18.93 -13.83
C GLU A 26 -1.49 17.79 -13.22
N ARG A 27 -1.61 17.71 -11.88
CA ARG A 27 -2.21 16.57 -11.15
C ARG A 27 -1.67 15.22 -11.65
N LYS A 28 -0.35 15.14 -11.81
CA LYS A 28 0.30 13.89 -12.25
C LYS A 28 0.10 12.84 -11.18
N ILE A 29 -0.48 11.71 -11.56
CA ILE A 29 -0.43 10.51 -10.74
C ILE A 29 0.99 9.97 -10.86
N PRO A 30 1.72 9.79 -9.75
CA PRO A 30 3.13 9.39 -9.81
C PRO A 30 3.26 8.04 -10.52
N ALA A 31 4.17 7.98 -11.48
CA ALA A 31 4.46 6.73 -12.17
C ALA A 31 4.95 5.70 -11.14
N ASN A 32 4.39 4.48 -11.22
CA ASN A 32 4.78 3.34 -10.41
C ASN A 32 4.62 3.51 -8.87
N LEU A 33 3.53 4.15 -8.45
CA LEU A 33 3.12 4.25 -7.05
C LEU A 33 2.09 3.17 -6.68
N GLY A 34 2.37 2.45 -5.59
CA GLY A 34 1.43 1.56 -4.92
C GLY A 34 0.81 2.24 -3.71
N ALA A 35 -0.49 2.04 -3.47
CA ALA A 35 -1.16 2.66 -2.34
C ALA A 35 -2.21 1.75 -1.70
N LEU A 36 -2.19 1.72 -0.37
CA LEU A 36 -3.28 1.28 0.49
C LEU A 36 -3.66 2.46 1.38
N ILE A 37 -4.54 3.32 0.87
CA ILE A 37 -5.07 4.48 1.59
C ILE A 37 -6.52 4.18 1.89
N GLU A 38 -6.90 4.19 3.16
CA GLU A 38 -8.24 3.79 3.62
C GLU A 38 -8.60 2.34 3.21
N GLU A 39 -9.88 1.98 3.26
CA GLU A 39 -10.34 0.66 2.81
C GLU A 39 -10.51 0.61 1.28
N PRO A 40 -9.89 -0.36 0.59
CA PRO A 40 -10.03 -0.49 -0.87
C PRO A 40 -11.44 -0.92 -1.29
N GLY A 41 -11.99 -0.22 -2.28
CA GLY A 41 -13.32 -0.46 -2.86
C GLY A 41 -13.37 -1.65 -3.83
N PHE A 42 -13.24 -2.87 -3.32
CA PHE A 42 -13.33 -4.08 -4.14
C PHE A 42 -14.76 -4.41 -4.60
N ILE A 43 -14.87 -5.01 -5.78
CA ILE A 43 -16.14 -5.55 -6.29
C ILE A 43 -16.46 -6.83 -5.50
N ASN A 44 -17.40 -6.68 -4.56
CA ASN A 44 -17.81 -7.71 -3.58
C ASN A 44 -18.22 -9.06 -4.21
N TYR A 45 -18.78 -9.05 -5.43
CA TYR A 45 -19.25 -10.27 -6.11
C TYR A 45 -18.17 -10.98 -6.93
N TYR A 46 -17.01 -10.34 -7.13
CA TYR A 46 -15.85 -10.93 -7.79
C TYR A 46 -14.93 -11.59 -6.78
N SER A 47 -14.12 -12.54 -7.26
CA SER A 47 -13.09 -13.14 -6.44
C SER A 47 -11.96 -12.16 -6.15
N GLY A 48 -11.13 -12.43 -5.15
CA GLY A 48 -9.93 -11.63 -4.90
C GLY A 48 -9.02 -11.58 -6.14
N PHE A 49 -8.79 -12.73 -6.76
CA PHE A 49 -8.03 -12.84 -8.01
C PHE A 49 -8.62 -11.98 -9.13
N LYS A 50 -9.95 -12.05 -9.33
CA LYS A 50 -10.62 -11.30 -10.40
C LYS A 50 -10.59 -9.78 -10.16
N ASN A 51 -10.64 -9.34 -8.90
CA ASN A 51 -10.44 -7.93 -8.56
C ASN A 51 -9.03 -7.46 -8.94
N LEU A 52 -8.00 -8.21 -8.56
CA LEU A 52 -6.61 -7.88 -8.91
C LEU A 52 -6.37 -7.92 -10.42
N GLN A 53 -6.96 -8.90 -11.12
CA GLN A 53 -6.89 -9.00 -12.57
C GLN A 53 -7.52 -7.79 -13.28
N TYR A 54 -8.67 -7.30 -12.78
CA TYR A 54 -9.30 -6.10 -13.31
C TYR A 54 -8.38 -4.88 -13.14
N LEU A 55 -7.77 -4.70 -11.97
CA LEU A 55 -6.84 -3.60 -11.71
C LEU A 55 -5.58 -3.70 -12.58
N ALA A 56 -4.97 -4.88 -12.68
CA ALA A 56 -3.80 -5.13 -13.51
C ALA A 56 -4.05 -4.82 -15.00
N SER A 57 -5.29 -5.03 -15.48
CA SER A 57 -5.66 -4.74 -16.88
C SER A 57 -5.66 -3.26 -17.24
N ILE A 58 -5.70 -2.35 -16.25
CA ILE A 58 -5.69 -0.90 -16.47
C ILE A 58 -4.33 -0.46 -17.02
N ARG A 59 -3.24 -0.92 -16.38
CA ARG A 59 -1.86 -0.60 -16.80
C ARG A 59 -1.27 -1.64 -17.75
N GLY A 60 -1.71 -2.90 -17.67
CA GLY A 60 -1.22 -3.99 -18.51
C GLY A 60 0.24 -4.37 -18.27
N VAL A 61 0.79 -4.06 -17.09
CA VAL A 61 2.21 -4.29 -16.76
C VAL A 61 2.48 -5.62 -16.04
N VAL A 62 1.43 -6.26 -15.51
CA VAL A 62 1.50 -7.56 -14.84
C VAL A 62 0.36 -8.47 -15.30
N GLY A 63 0.58 -9.78 -15.21
CA GLY A 63 -0.37 -10.81 -15.61
C GLY A 63 -0.84 -11.68 -14.45
N ASN A 64 -1.47 -12.80 -14.83
CA ASN A 64 -2.04 -13.75 -13.87
C ASN A 64 -0.98 -14.39 -12.96
N GLN A 65 0.26 -14.55 -13.44
CA GLN A 65 1.34 -15.16 -12.68
C GLN A 65 1.76 -14.26 -11.52
N GLU A 66 2.03 -12.99 -11.79
CA GLU A 66 2.42 -11.98 -10.80
C GLU A 66 1.32 -11.77 -9.75
N ILE A 67 0.05 -11.78 -10.17
CA ILE A 67 -1.10 -11.72 -9.26
C ILE A 67 -1.10 -12.92 -8.30
N ASN A 68 -0.92 -14.14 -8.84
CA ASN A 68 -0.88 -15.35 -8.04
C ASN A 68 0.29 -15.35 -7.06
N ASP A 69 1.47 -14.95 -7.50
CA ASP A 69 2.65 -14.89 -6.64
C ASP A 69 2.50 -13.83 -5.55
N THR A 70 1.92 -12.68 -5.88
CA THR A 70 1.58 -11.66 -4.89
C THR A 70 0.57 -12.16 -3.86
N LEU A 71 -0.45 -12.90 -4.29
CA LEU A 71 -1.42 -13.52 -3.38
C LEU A 71 -0.78 -14.56 -2.45
N LYS A 72 0.24 -15.30 -2.90
CA LYS A 72 1.02 -16.19 -2.03
C LYS A 72 1.81 -15.40 -1.00
N ILE A 73 2.48 -14.32 -1.43
CA ILE A 73 3.26 -13.43 -0.58
C ILE A 73 2.41 -12.87 0.57
N VAL A 74 1.19 -12.41 0.29
CA VAL A 74 0.29 -11.90 1.34
C VAL A 74 -0.48 -12.99 2.11
N GLY A 75 -0.28 -14.27 1.77
CA GLY A 75 -0.95 -15.40 2.42
C GLY A 75 -2.45 -15.45 2.16
N LEU A 76 -2.89 -15.17 0.92
CA LEU A 76 -4.29 -15.14 0.49
C LEU A 76 -4.56 -16.04 -0.73
N TYR A 77 -3.56 -16.78 -1.21
CA TYR A 77 -3.66 -17.60 -2.42
C TYR A 77 -4.74 -18.69 -2.35
N GLU A 78 -4.85 -19.40 -1.22
CA GLU A 78 -5.83 -20.48 -1.05
C GLU A 78 -7.28 -19.96 -1.11
N GLN A 79 -7.51 -18.68 -0.83
CA GLN A 79 -8.83 -18.05 -0.88
C GLN A 79 -9.06 -17.21 -2.14
N LYS A 80 -8.10 -17.19 -3.08
CA LYS A 80 -8.10 -16.26 -4.22
C LYS A 80 -9.36 -16.31 -5.09
N ASP A 81 -10.03 -17.47 -5.16
CA ASP A 81 -11.21 -17.71 -5.98
C ASP A 81 -12.53 -17.48 -5.21
N GLN A 82 -12.47 -17.24 -3.90
CA GLN A 82 -13.64 -16.87 -3.10
C GLN A 82 -14.05 -15.43 -3.37
N LYS A 83 -15.36 -15.15 -3.33
CA LYS A 83 -15.92 -13.81 -3.55
C LYS A 83 -15.51 -12.87 -2.41
N VAL A 84 -15.11 -11.63 -2.72
CA VAL A 84 -14.64 -10.67 -1.69
C VAL A 84 -15.70 -10.39 -0.62
N LYS A 85 -17.00 -10.51 -0.94
CA LYS A 85 -18.08 -10.40 0.07
C LYS A 85 -17.96 -11.39 1.23
N THR A 86 -17.27 -12.53 1.05
CA THR A 86 -17.04 -13.54 2.11
C THR A 86 -15.72 -13.35 2.85
N TYR A 87 -14.89 -12.38 2.44
CA TYR A 87 -13.61 -12.12 3.07
C TYR A 87 -13.83 -11.47 4.44
N SER A 88 -13.06 -11.93 5.44
CA SER A 88 -12.90 -11.20 6.69
C SER A 88 -12.22 -9.85 6.44
N LEU A 89 -12.27 -8.94 7.43
CA LEU A 89 -11.58 -7.66 7.33
C LEU A 89 -10.07 -7.83 7.08
N GLY A 90 -9.41 -8.75 7.78
CA GLY A 90 -8.00 -9.06 7.56
C GLY A 90 -7.70 -9.63 6.17
N MET A 91 -8.59 -10.45 5.60
CA MET A 91 -8.46 -10.92 4.21
C MET A 91 -8.61 -9.78 3.20
N ARG A 92 -9.53 -8.84 3.43
CA ARG A 92 -9.66 -7.62 2.60
C ARG A 92 -8.42 -6.75 2.70
N LYS A 93 -7.84 -6.63 3.89
CA LYS A 93 -6.60 -5.90 4.12
C LYS A 93 -5.43 -6.52 3.35
N LYS A 94 -5.26 -7.85 3.44
CA LYS A 94 -4.27 -8.60 2.65
C LYS A 94 -4.47 -8.40 1.14
N LEU A 95 -5.72 -8.40 0.67
CA LEU A 95 -6.03 -8.14 -0.75
C LEU A 95 -5.65 -6.70 -1.15
N GLY A 96 -5.88 -5.72 -0.27
CA GLY A 96 -5.44 -4.34 -0.45
C GLY A 96 -3.92 -4.20 -0.54
N ILE A 97 -3.19 -4.91 0.33
CA ILE A 97 -1.72 -4.96 0.26
C ILE A 97 -1.28 -5.61 -1.05
N ALA A 98 -1.92 -6.71 -1.47
CA ALA A 98 -1.62 -7.36 -2.74
C ALA A 98 -1.81 -6.40 -3.93
N GLN A 99 -2.94 -5.68 -3.98
CA GLN A 99 -3.17 -4.63 -4.97
C GLN A 99 -2.05 -3.59 -4.97
N ALA A 100 -1.62 -3.14 -3.79
CA ALA A 100 -0.63 -2.07 -3.68
C ALA A 100 0.75 -2.50 -4.17
N ILE A 101 1.11 -3.79 -4.08
CA ILE A 101 2.47 -4.27 -4.39
C ILE A 101 2.59 -5.08 -5.68
N MET A 102 1.49 -5.59 -6.25
CA MET A 102 1.53 -6.56 -7.36
C MET A 102 2.25 -6.06 -8.60
N GLU A 103 2.31 -4.74 -8.80
CA GLU A 103 2.95 -4.10 -9.95
C GLU A 103 4.39 -3.64 -9.69
N ASN A 104 5.00 -4.11 -8.60
CA ASN A 104 6.38 -3.78 -8.22
C ASN A 104 6.65 -2.26 -8.12
N PRO A 105 5.92 -1.56 -7.22
CA PRO A 105 6.01 -0.11 -7.10
C PRO A 105 7.38 0.34 -6.57
N SER A 106 7.85 1.50 -7.03
CA SER A 106 9.02 2.18 -6.49
C SER A 106 8.68 3.00 -5.24
N ILE A 107 7.42 3.39 -5.07
CA ILE A 107 6.91 4.12 -3.92
C ILE A 107 5.65 3.42 -3.40
N LEU A 108 5.58 3.16 -2.10
CA LEU A 108 4.46 2.50 -1.45
C LEU A 108 3.90 3.38 -0.33
N LEU A 109 2.61 3.73 -0.41
CA LEU A 109 1.89 4.47 0.63
C LEU A 109 0.97 3.52 1.40
N LEU A 110 1.13 3.41 2.72
CA LEU A 110 0.42 2.43 3.54
C LEU A 110 -0.21 3.09 4.77
N ASP A 111 -1.53 3.17 4.79
CA ASP A 111 -2.31 3.71 5.90
C ASP A 111 -2.86 2.58 6.78
N GLU A 112 -2.34 2.47 8.00
CA GLU A 112 -2.68 1.43 8.97
C GLU A 112 -2.64 0.01 8.36
N PRO A 113 -1.53 -0.40 7.70
CA PRO A 113 -1.52 -1.62 6.90
C PRO A 113 -1.72 -2.90 7.73
N MET A 114 -1.33 -2.87 9.00
CA MET A 114 -1.40 -4.03 9.91
C MET A 114 -2.75 -4.20 10.60
N ASN A 115 -3.62 -3.19 10.54
CA ASN A 115 -4.89 -3.22 11.25
C ASN A 115 -5.78 -4.39 10.78
N ALA A 116 -6.47 -5.03 11.72
CA ALA A 116 -7.32 -6.21 11.54
C ALA A 116 -6.61 -7.49 11.07
N LEU A 117 -5.28 -7.53 11.11
CA LEU A 117 -4.50 -8.75 10.90
C LEU A 117 -4.26 -9.49 12.23
N ASP A 118 -4.17 -10.82 12.16
CA ASP A 118 -3.69 -11.64 13.26
C ASP A 118 -2.15 -11.51 13.43
N LYS A 119 -1.63 -11.97 14.56
CA LYS A 119 -0.21 -11.83 14.91
C LYS A 119 0.74 -12.42 13.86
N SER A 120 0.43 -13.59 13.30
CA SER A 120 1.28 -14.23 12.29
C SER A 120 1.26 -13.46 10.98
N SER A 121 0.11 -12.92 10.60
CA SER A 121 -0.02 -12.07 9.41
C SER A 121 0.71 -10.74 9.57
N VAL A 122 0.68 -10.13 10.75
CA VAL A 122 1.47 -8.92 11.05
C VAL A 122 2.96 -9.18 10.84
N GLU A 123 3.49 -10.28 11.39
CA GLU A 123 4.91 -10.61 11.24
C GLU A 123 5.32 -10.87 9.78
N ASN A 124 4.44 -11.56 9.03
CA ASN A 124 4.64 -11.77 7.60
C ASN A 124 4.66 -10.44 6.82
N MET A 125 3.77 -9.50 7.15
CA MET A 125 3.71 -8.20 6.49
C MET A 125 4.91 -7.32 6.86
N ARG A 126 5.37 -7.35 8.12
CA ARG A 126 6.59 -6.68 8.55
C ARG A 126 7.80 -7.17 7.75
N THR A 127 7.94 -8.49 7.64
CA THR A 127 9.00 -9.12 6.84
C THR A 127 8.92 -8.71 5.37
N LEU A 128 7.71 -8.72 4.79
CA LEU A 128 7.48 -8.29 3.41
C LEU A 128 7.91 -6.85 3.18
N PHE A 129 7.47 -5.90 4.01
CA PHE A 129 7.79 -4.49 3.83
C PHE A 129 9.29 -4.22 4.00
N ARG A 130 9.96 -4.89 4.94
CA ARG A 130 11.42 -4.82 5.07
C ARG A 130 12.12 -5.29 3.79
N LYS A 131 11.71 -6.43 3.21
CA LYS A 131 12.30 -6.94 1.96
C LYS A 131 12.06 -6.00 0.78
N LEU A 132 10.86 -5.43 0.65
CA LEU A 132 10.58 -4.45 -0.40
C LEU A 132 11.49 -3.23 -0.29
N SER A 133 11.72 -2.72 0.93
CA SER A 133 12.65 -1.61 1.17
C SER A 133 14.10 -2.02 0.89
N SER A 134 14.62 -3.04 1.58
CA SER A 134 16.05 -3.36 1.58
C SER A 134 16.54 -4.06 0.32
N GLU A 135 15.72 -4.91 -0.31
CA GLU A 135 16.14 -5.70 -1.48
C GLU A 135 15.72 -5.06 -2.80
N LYS A 136 14.57 -4.37 -2.84
CA LYS A 136 14.06 -3.73 -4.06
C LYS A 136 14.25 -2.21 -4.11
N GLY A 137 14.68 -1.59 -3.01
CA GLY A 137 14.81 -0.13 -2.93
C GLY A 137 13.47 0.61 -2.99
N THR A 138 12.35 -0.06 -2.68
CA THR A 138 11.04 0.60 -2.63
C THR A 138 11.01 1.60 -1.49
N THR A 139 10.72 2.87 -1.78
CA THR A 139 10.46 3.88 -0.74
C THR A 139 9.09 3.64 -0.14
N ILE A 140 9.01 3.44 1.18
CA ILE A 140 7.76 3.14 1.87
C ILE A 140 7.41 4.25 2.84
N LEU A 141 6.21 4.81 2.72
CA LEU A 141 5.61 5.69 3.72
C LEU A 141 4.51 4.91 4.45
N ILE A 142 4.68 4.68 5.74
CA ILE A 142 3.69 4.00 6.60
C ILE A 142 3.14 5.00 7.61
N ALA A 143 1.81 5.06 7.70
CA ALA A 143 1.11 5.64 8.85
C ALA A 143 0.65 4.49 9.75
N SER A 144 0.98 4.57 11.04
CA SER A 144 0.62 3.57 12.05
C SER A 144 0.53 4.21 13.42
N HIS A 145 -0.44 3.79 14.23
CA HIS A 145 -0.53 4.07 15.66
C HIS A 145 0.25 3.08 16.53
N SER A 146 0.82 2.02 15.94
CA SER A 146 1.58 0.99 16.64
C SER A 146 3.06 1.37 16.75
N GLU A 147 3.51 1.70 17.97
CA GLU A 147 4.93 2.00 18.25
C GLU A 147 5.86 0.83 17.85
N GLU A 148 5.36 -0.41 17.98
CA GLU A 148 6.13 -1.59 17.60
C GLU A 148 6.36 -1.65 16.08
N ASP A 149 5.32 -1.37 15.28
CA ASP A 149 5.44 -1.34 13.81
C ASP A 149 6.40 -0.24 13.37
N ILE A 150 6.27 0.95 13.95
CA ILE A 150 7.16 2.10 13.67
C ILE A 150 8.61 1.70 13.96
N ARG A 151 8.88 1.15 15.14
CA ARG A 151 10.24 0.75 15.56
C ARG A 151 10.84 -0.35 14.67
N ILE A 152 10.03 -1.27 14.15
CA ILE A 152 10.52 -2.39 13.34
C ILE A 152 10.75 -2.00 11.87
N LEU A 153 9.93 -1.08 11.34
CA LEU A 153 9.84 -0.81 9.90
C LEU A 153 10.44 0.51 9.46
N CYS A 154 10.46 1.52 10.32
CA CYS A 154 10.79 2.88 9.91
C CYS A 154 12.25 3.22 10.20
N ASP A 155 12.95 3.71 9.18
CA ASP A 155 14.26 4.34 9.35
C ASP A 155 14.09 5.79 9.87
N LYS A 156 13.02 6.48 9.46
CA LYS A 156 12.71 7.85 9.88
C LYS A 156 11.29 7.94 10.41
N VAL A 157 11.09 8.69 11.49
CA VAL A 157 9.79 8.84 12.15
C VAL A 157 9.39 10.29 12.23
N TYR A 158 8.19 10.58 11.75
CA TYR A 158 7.56 11.89 11.84
C TYR A 158 6.27 11.79 12.65
N ALA A 159 6.08 12.72 13.58
CA ALA A 159 4.81 12.91 14.27
C ALA A 159 4.01 14.01 13.59
N ILE A 160 2.71 13.78 13.43
CA ILE A 160 1.78 14.80 12.95
C ILE A 160 0.78 15.09 14.07
N ASP A 161 0.79 16.33 14.55
CA ASP A 161 -0.13 16.83 15.57
C ASP A 161 -0.65 18.21 15.17
N ASP A 162 -1.96 18.44 15.29
CA ASP A 162 -2.63 19.68 14.86
C ASP A 162 -2.19 20.23 13.48
N LYS A 163 -2.02 19.31 12.51
CA LYS A 163 -1.54 19.59 11.13
C LYS A 163 -0.10 20.08 11.03
N VAL A 164 0.67 20.03 12.11
CA VAL A 164 2.11 20.27 12.16
C VAL A 164 2.83 18.93 12.08
N CYS A 165 3.82 18.82 11.19
CA CYS A 165 4.65 17.64 11.04
C CYS A 165 6.03 17.92 11.63
N THR A 166 6.47 17.06 12.55
CA THR A 166 7.74 17.19 13.27
C THR A 166 8.56 15.91 13.11
N LEU A 167 9.85 16.04 12.79
CA LEU A 167 10.78 14.91 12.78
C LEU A 167 11.08 14.47 14.22
N CYS A 168 10.86 13.19 14.52
CA CYS A 168 11.08 12.62 15.84
C CYS A 168 12.39 11.84 15.93
N SER A 169 12.75 11.11 14.88
CA SER A 169 13.99 10.32 14.82
C SER A 169 14.42 10.03 13.39
N ASP A 170 15.72 9.85 13.20
CA ASP A 170 16.43 9.41 11.99
C ASP A 170 17.29 8.18 12.29
#